data_AF-A0A7W8LQW2-F1
#
_entry.id   AF-A0A7W8LQW2-F1
#
_cell.length_a   1.000
_cell.length_b   1.000
_cell.length_c   1.000
_cell.angle_alpha   90.00
_cell.angle_beta   90.00
_cell.angle_gamma   90.00
#
_symmetry.space_group_name_H-M   'P 1'
#
loop_
_entity.id
_entity.type
_entity.pdbx_description
1 polymer ?
#
loop_
_entity_poly.entity_id
_entity_poly.type
_entity_poly.pdbx_seq_one_letter_code
_entity_poly.pdbx_strand_id
1 'polypeptide(L)'
;MTDPLTDKLRAFVQQENIQPDPNFATYANGNYCVLDCVFSPRANWEFTVKPMVERFAAYGWEKDIRTFSDFVADVDSFGEGKFERYAAEVLINLGVLSGRRKAEVAYDVAKFLIQNDIEYVADFHRLSTYEVEELVGFRLVESVRGMGSVLASYLILLFGREDYIKVDTLLNRLMGHIGDWKFRYGNPQDILAIRKAIITVAEEMKITPSRLDNALWKYESIGRKPLPWIKEEKEA
;
A
#
# COMPACT_ATOMS: atom_id res chain seq x y z
N MET A 1 -21.11 23.86 -4.59
CA MET A 1 -20.48 24.14 -3.28
C MET A 1 -19.38 23.13 -3.09
N THR A 2 -18.13 23.59 -3.00
CA THR A 2 -17.00 22.72 -2.64
C THR A 2 -17.21 22.18 -1.22
N ASP A 3 -16.84 20.93 -1.02
CA ASP A 3 -16.94 20.26 0.28
C ASP A 3 -15.90 20.87 1.26
N PRO A 4 -16.27 21.21 2.51
CA PRO A 4 -15.36 21.90 3.44
C PRO A 4 -14.03 21.18 3.69
N LEU A 5 -14.00 19.85 3.67
CA LEU A 5 -12.75 19.09 3.81
C LEU A 5 -11.84 19.27 2.60
N THR A 6 -12.43 19.31 1.40
CA THR A 6 -11.69 19.55 0.15
C THR A 6 -11.02 20.92 0.15
N ASP A 7 -11.73 21.97 0.57
CA ASP A 7 -11.17 23.33 0.64
C ASP A 7 -10.03 23.44 1.65
N LYS A 8 -10.17 22.79 2.82
CA LYS A 8 -9.12 22.74 3.83
C LYS A 8 -7.90 21.93 3.37
N LEU A 9 -8.10 20.78 2.72
CA LEU A 9 -7.01 19.98 2.17
C LEU A 9 -6.24 20.76 1.09
N ARG A 10 -6.95 21.47 0.20
CA ARG A 10 -6.32 22.32 -0.82
C ARG A 10 -5.42 23.38 -0.19
N ALA A 11 -5.94 24.12 0.80
CA ALA A 11 -5.18 25.15 1.51
C ALA A 11 -3.95 24.55 2.21
N PHE A 12 -4.12 23.39 2.85
CA PHE A 12 -3.04 22.68 3.52
C PHE A 12 -1.93 22.23 2.54
N VAL A 13 -2.29 21.63 1.41
CA VAL A 13 -1.34 21.20 0.37
C VAL A 13 -0.50 22.36 -0.14
N GLN A 14 -1.13 23.53 -0.34
CA GLN A 14 -0.42 24.75 -0.76
C GLN A 14 0.49 25.29 0.33
N GLN A 15 -0.01 25.41 1.57
CA GLN A 15 0.73 25.95 2.71
C GLN A 15 1.97 25.12 3.04
N GLU A 16 1.82 23.79 3.07
CA GLU A 16 2.90 22.86 3.43
C GLU A 16 3.76 22.45 2.22
N ASN A 17 3.50 23.04 1.04
CA ASN A 17 4.15 22.72 -0.23
C ASN A 17 4.21 21.20 -0.51
N ILE A 18 3.08 20.52 -0.35
CA ILE A 18 3.00 19.07 -0.59
C ILE A 18 3.09 18.82 -2.10
N GLN A 19 4.19 18.20 -2.53
CA GLN A 19 4.44 17.78 -3.91
C GLN A 19 4.56 16.25 -3.96
N PRO A 20 4.06 15.58 -5.01
CA PRO A 20 4.26 14.15 -5.18
C PRO A 20 5.74 13.81 -5.36
N ASP A 21 6.15 12.62 -4.94
CA ASP A 21 7.48 12.11 -5.28
C ASP A 21 7.60 11.96 -6.81
N PRO A 22 8.55 12.65 -7.46
CA PRO A 22 8.75 12.51 -8.91
C PRO A 22 9.11 11.07 -9.32
N ASN A 23 9.68 10.29 -8.40
CA ASN A 23 10.07 8.90 -8.60
C ASN A 23 9.04 7.91 -8.03
N PHE A 24 7.82 8.38 -7.71
CA PHE A 24 6.74 7.49 -7.29
C PHE A 24 6.49 6.43 -8.36
N ALA A 25 6.79 5.18 -8.01
CA ALA A 25 6.64 4.01 -8.84
C ALA A 25 6.22 2.83 -7.95
N THR A 26 5.36 1.98 -8.52
CA THR A 26 5.00 0.70 -7.92
C THR A 26 5.98 -0.39 -8.35
N TYR A 27 5.96 -1.52 -7.66
CA TYR A 27 6.74 -2.67 -8.07
C TYR A 27 6.15 -3.29 -9.34
N ALA A 28 7.01 -3.61 -10.31
CA ALA A 28 6.60 -4.37 -11.49
C ALA A 28 6.29 -5.85 -11.15
N ASN A 29 6.90 -6.38 -10.08
CA ASN A 29 6.72 -7.76 -9.64
C ASN A 29 5.62 -7.83 -8.57
N GLY A 30 4.55 -8.58 -8.85
CA GLY A 30 3.39 -8.72 -7.95
C GLY A 30 3.75 -9.34 -6.60
N ASN A 31 4.76 -10.20 -6.53
CA ASN A 31 5.22 -10.80 -5.29
C ASN A 31 5.82 -9.75 -4.35
N TYR A 32 6.49 -8.73 -4.88
CA TYR A 32 6.97 -7.61 -4.06
C TYR A 32 5.79 -6.80 -3.51
N CYS A 33 4.74 -6.57 -4.30
CA CYS A 33 3.53 -5.90 -3.83
C CYS A 33 2.87 -6.66 -2.67
N VAL A 34 2.74 -7.99 -2.80
CA VAL A 34 2.17 -8.84 -1.73
C VAL A 34 3.04 -8.79 -0.48
N LEU A 35 4.36 -8.95 -0.61
CA LEU A 35 5.28 -8.91 0.53
C LEU A 35 5.32 -7.52 1.19
N ASP A 36 5.43 -6.44 0.44
CA ASP A 36 5.38 -5.08 0.97
C ASP A 36 4.07 -4.85 1.73
N CYS A 37 2.94 -5.21 1.13
CA CYS A 37 1.62 -5.07 1.73
C CYS A 37 1.52 -5.82 3.07
N VAL A 38 1.85 -7.11 3.09
CA VAL A 38 1.68 -7.97 4.27
C VAL A 38 2.68 -7.63 5.37
N PHE A 39 3.88 -7.15 5.01
CA PHE A 39 4.91 -6.80 5.99
C PHE A 39 4.83 -5.36 6.50
N SER A 40 4.11 -4.46 5.83
CA SER A 40 3.94 -3.06 6.24
C SER A 40 3.23 -2.81 7.58
N PRO A 41 2.21 -3.57 8.02
CA PRO A 41 1.56 -3.34 9.31
C PRO A 41 2.55 -3.40 10.48
N ARG A 42 2.56 -2.34 11.31
CA ARG A 42 3.41 -2.23 12.50
C ARG A 42 4.91 -2.34 12.21
N ALA A 43 5.33 -2.00 10.99
CA ALA A 43 6.73 -1.97 10.60
C ALA A 43 7.13 -0.54 10.18
N ASN A 44 8.41 -0.23 10.32
CA ASN A 44 8.96 0.95 9.65
C ASN A 44 9.28 0.56 8.20
N TRP A 45 8.64 1.22 7.23
CA TRP A 45 8.81 0.84 5.83
C TRP A 45 10.27 0.92 5.36
N GLU A 46 10.96 2.03 5.68
CA GLU A 46 12.36 2.27 5.25
C GLU A 46 13.36 1.32 5.90
N PHE A 47 13.18 0.98 7.18
CA PHE A 47 14.15 0.18 7.93
C PHE A 47 13.81 -1.31 8.00
N THR A 48 12.59 -1.71 7.62
CA THR A 48 12.13 -3.10 7.75
C THR A 48 11.61 -3.67 6.45
N VAL A 49 10.65 -3.00 5.81
CA VAL A 49 9.93 -3.57 4.65
C VAL A 49 10.79 -3.49 3.40
N LYS A 50 11.31 -2.30 3.07
CA LYS A 50 12.15 -2.09 1.89
C LYS A 50 13.40 -2.97 1.90
N PRO A 51 14.21 -3.03 2.99
CA PRO A 51 15.36 -3.93 3.03
C PRO A 51 14.99 -5.42 2.93
N MET A 52 13.81 -5.81 3.40
CA MET A 52 13.32 -7.18 3.27
C MET A 52 12.98 -7.52 1.82
N VAL A 53 12.31 -6.62 1.10
CA VAL A 53 12.02 -6.78 -0.34
C VAL A 53 13.33 -6.81 -1.14
N GLU A 54 14.31 -5.98 -0.80
CA GLU A 54 15.63 -6.00 -1.44
C GLU A 54 16.38 -7.32 -1.21
N ARG A 55 16.32 -7.89 0.00
CA ARG A 55 16.88 -9.23 0.27
C ARG A 55 16.16 -10.33 -0.50
N PHE A 56 14.84 -10.24 -0.58
CA PHE A 56 14.03 -11.18 -1.36
C PHE A 56 14.43 -11.13 -2.84
N ALA A 57 14.61 -9.93 -3.40
CA ALA A 57 15.16 -9.76 -4.75
C ALA A 57 16.52 -10.45 -4.90
N ALA A 58 17.46 -10.18 -3.99
CA ALA A 58 18.81 -10.76 -3.99
C ALA A 58 18.84 -12.29 -3.79
N TYR A 59 17.77 -12.89 -3.26
CA TYR A 59 17.62 -14.35 -3.15
C TYR A 59 17.39 -15.04 -4.50
N GLY A 60 17.17 -14.29 -5.59
CA GLY A 60 16.92 -14.82 -6.93
C GLY A 60 15.54 -14.46 -7.50
N TRP A 61 14.84 -13.57 -6.79
CA TRP A 61 13.59 -12.97 -7.22
C TRP A 61 13.81 -11.59 -7.84
N GLU A 62 14.95 -11.33 -8.45
CA GLU A 62 15.26 -10.07 -9.15
C GLU A 62 14.20 -9.71 -10.21
N LYS A 63 14.36 -8.60 -10.93
CA LYS A 63 13.35 -7.92 -11.79
C LYS A 63 12.71 -8.77 -12.91
N ASP A 64 12.99 -10.05 -13.00
CA ASP A 64 12.20 -11.00 -13.79
C ASP A 64 10.76 -11.07 -13.24
N ILE A 65 9.81 -11.00 -14.16
CA ILE A 65 8.38 -11.09 -13.84
C ILE A 65 8.07 -12.56 -13.53
N ARG A 66 8.26 -12.94 -12.26
CA ARG A 66 7.84 -14.23 -11.73
C ARG A 66 6.36 -14.21 -11.35
N THR A 67 5.72 -15.35 -11.52
CA THR A 67 4.29 -15.56 -11.23
C THR A 67 4.03 -15.65 -9.73
N PHE A 68 2.76 -15.58 -9.31
CA PHE A 68 2.39 -15.95 -7.95
C PHE A 68 2.53 -17.46 -7.72
N SER A 69 2.29 -18.27 -8.76
CA SER A 69 2.53 -19.72 -8.71
C SER A 69 3.99 -20.06 -8.42
N ASP A 70 4.95 -19.34 -8.99
CA ASP A 70 6.38 -19.51 -8.69
C ASP A 70 6.65 -19.25 -7.20
N PHE A 71 5.98 -18.28 -6.59
CA PHE A 71 6.22 -17.90 -5.19
C PHE A 71 5.65 -18.94 -4.24
N VAL A 72 4.44 -19.42 -4.55
CA VAL A 72 3.83 -20.55 -3.84
C VAL A 72 4.72 -21.80 -3.92
N ALA A 73 5.23 -22.13 -5.12
CA ALA A 73 6.12 -23.27 -5.31
C ALA A 73 7.46 -23.13 -4.57
N ASP A 74 8.04 -21.93 -4.54
CA ASP A 74 9.28 -21.64 -3.81
C ASP A 74 9.10 -21.83 -2.30
N VAL A 75 8.01 -21.28 -1.74
CA VAL A 75 7.66 -21.50 -0.32
C VAL A 75 7.39 -22.99 -0.04
N ASP A 76 6.68 -23.68 -0.92
CA ASP A 76 6.37 -25.12 -0.78
C ASP A 76 7.62 -26.00 -0.77
N SER A 77 8.69 -25.58 -1.45
CA SER A 77 9.96 -26.32 -1.49
C SER A 77 10.63 -26.48 -0.11
N PHE A 78 10.26 -25.64 0.87
CA PHE A 78 10.79 -25.73 2.24
C PHE A 78 10.13 -26.83 3.09
N GLY A 79 9.05 -27.47 2.61
CA GLY A 79 8.43 -28.63 3.25
C GLY A 79 7.74 -28.33 4.60
N GLU A 80 7.92 -29.21 5.58
CA GLU A 80 7.34 -29.02 6.92
C GLU A 80 7.96 -27.78 7.61
N GLY A 81 7.12 -26.96 8.25
CA GLY A 81 7.57 -25.70 8.85
C GLY A 81 8.00 -24.65 7.83
N LYS A 82 7.58 -24.78 6.56
CA LYS A 82 7.96 -23.87 5.47
C LYS A 82 7.83 -22.39 5.82
N PHE A 83 6.78 -21.98 6.52
CA PHE A 83 6.55 -20.55 6.80
C PHE A 83 7.57 -19.98 7.77
N GLU A 84 7.89 -20.70 8.85
CA GLU A 84 8.96 -20.33 9.79
C GLU A 84 10.31 -20.26 9.09
N ARG A 85 10.63 -21.29 8.31
CA ARG A 85 11.92 -21.39 7.62
C ARG A 85 12.09 -20.33 6.55
N TYR A 86 11.09 -20.16 5.68
CA TYR A 86 11.12 -19.12 4.65
C TYR A 86 11.23 -17.72 5.25
N ALA A 87 10.49 -17.46 6.33
CA ALA A 87 10.58 -16.20 7.06
C ALA A 87 11.97 -15.95 7.66
N ALA A 88 12.64 -16.98 8.18
CA ALA A 88 13.96 -16.87 8.80
C ALA A 88 15.11 -16.81 7.78
N GLU A 89 15.07 -17.69 6.78
CA GLU A 89 16.17 -17.97 5.85
C GLU A 89 16.14 -17.02 4.64
N VAL A 90 14.96 -16.68 4.11
CA VAL A 90 14.80 -15.87 2.90
C VAL A 90 14.46 -14.41 3.23
N LEU A 91 13.36 -14.20 3.95
CA LEU A 91 12.89 -12.85 4.25
C LEU A 91 13.68 -12.19 5.39
N ILE A 92 14.27 -13.00 6.27
CA ILE A 92 14.90 -12.57 7.53
C ILE A 92 13.93 -11.67 8.31
N ASN A 93 12.67 -12.09 8.40
CA ASN A 93 11.60 -11.37 9.06
C ASN A 93 10.54 -12.35 9.59
N LEU A 94 10.60 -12.60 10.90
CA LEU A 94 9.68 -13.48 11.63
C LEU A 94 8.38 -12.78 12.06
N GLY A 95 8.04 -11.64 11.46
CA GLY A 95 6.86 -10.85 11.81
C GLY A 95 5.56 -11.65 11.78
N VAL A 96 4.62 -11.24 12.64
CA VAL A 96 3.32 -11.89 12.83
C VAL A 96 2.20 -10.92 12.47
N LEU A 97 1.15 -11.42 11.82
CA LEU A 97 -0.07 -10.70 11.49
C LEU A 97 -1.27 -11.59 11.84
N SER A 98 -2.18 -11.05 12.66
CA SER A 98 -3.38 -11.77 13.12
C SER A 98 -3.11 -13.15 13.75
N GLY A 99 -1.96 -13.29 14.43
CA GLY A 99 -1.52 -14.52 15.10
C GLY A 99 -0.79 -15.54 14.22
N ARG A 100 -0.55 -15.21 12.94
CA ARG A 100 0.10 -16.07 11.93
C ARG A 100 1.38 -15.44 11.44
N ARG A 101 2.31 -16.22 10.90
CA ARG A 101 3.51 -15.64 10.26
C ARG A 101 3.10 -14.77 9.09
N LYS A 102 3.76 -13.62 8.91
CA LYS A 102 3.51 -12.77 7.74
C LYS A 102 3.86 -13.48 6.43
N ALA A 103 4.86 -14.37 6.43
CA ALA A 103 5.15 -15.23 5.29
C ALA A 103 3.98 -16.16 4.92
N GLU A 104 3.30 -16.72 5.92
CA GLU A 104 2.10 -17.54 5.73
C GLU A 104 0.93 -16.72 5.15
N VAL A 105 0.71 -15.51 5.66
CA VAL A 105 -0.33 -14.62 5.12
C VAL A 105 -0.01 -14.21 3.67
N ALA A 106 1.24 -13.89 3.35
CA ALA A 106 1.66 -13.56 1.98
C ALA A 106 1.45 -14.73 1.02
N TYR A 107 1.76 -15.95 1.45
CA TYR A 107 1.49 -17.17 0.72
C TYR A 107 0.00 -17.37 0.44
N ASP A 108 -0.86 -17.16 1.43
CA ASP A 108 -2.32 -17.26 1.25
C ASP A 108 -2.87 -16.20 0.29
N VAL A 109 -2.34 -14.97 0.34
CA VAL A 109 -2.70 -13.92 -0.64
C VAL A 109 -2.33 -14.35 -2.05
N ALA A 110 -1.11 -14.85 -2.27
CA ALA A 110 -0.68 -15.35 -3.57
C ALA A 110 -1.57 -16.49 -4.06
N LYS A 111 -1.89 -17.47 -3.20
CA LYS A 111 -2.83 -18.54 -3.53
C LYS A 111 -4.21 -18.05 -3.90
N PHE A 112 -4.74 -17.05 -3.18
CA PHE A 112 -6.03 -16.46 -3.50
C PHE A 112 -6.00 -15.81 -4.90
N LEU A 113 -4.93 -15.11 -5.25
CA LEU A 113 -4.78 -14.49 -6.58
C LEU A 113 -4.73 -15.55 -7.69
N ILE A 114 -3.95 -16.62 -7.50
CA ILE A 114 -3.90 -17.77 -8.43
C ILE A 114 -5.29 -18.38 -8.64
N GLN A 115 -6.05 -18.59 -7.56
CA GLN A 115 -7.40 -19.15 -7.61
C GLN A 115 -8.42 -18.26 -8.36
N ASN A 116 -8.05 -17.02 -8.66
CA ASN A 116 -8.85 -16.06 -9.42
C ASN A 116 -8.17 -15.68 -10.73
N ASP A 117 -7.31 -16.54 -11.27
CA ASP A 117 -6.64 -16.40 -12.56
C ASP A 117 -5.76 -15.14 -12.67
N ILE A 118 -5.21 -14.68 -11.54
CA ILE A 118 -4.23 -13.58 -11.48
C ILE A 118 -2.87 -14.19 -11.18
N GLU A 119 -1.96 -14.19 -12.16
CA GLU A 119 -0.58 -14.64 -12.00
C GLU A 119 0.41 -13.47 -11.98
N TYR A 120 0.05 -12.36 -12.61
CA TYR A 120 0.86 -11.15 -12.72
C TYR A 120 0.08 -9.89 -12.38
N VAL A 121 0.80 -8.80 -12.08
CA VAL A 121 0.19 -7.46 -11.95
C VAL A 121 -0.53 -7.05 -13.25
N ALA A 122 -0.03 -7.48 -14.41
CA ALA A 122 -0.66 -7.22 -15.69
C ALA A 122 -2.07 -7.87 -15.83
N ASP A 123 -2.30 -9.03 -15.22
CA ASP A 123 -3.63 -9.66 -15.21
C ASP A 123 -4.59 -8.84 -14.35
N PHE A 124 -4.10 -8.35 -13.20
CA PHE A 124 -4.86 -7.48 -12.32
C PHE A 124 -5.30 -6.17 -13.00
N HIS A 125 -4.46 -5.60 -13.88
CA HIS A 125 -4.80 -4.40 -14.64
C HIS A 125 -5.91 -4.59 -15.68
N ARG A 126 -6.27 -5.83 -16.03
CA ARG A 126 -7.39 -6.12 -16.94
C ARG A 126 -8.75 -6.00 -16.25
N LEU A 127 -8.76 -5.98 -14.92
CA LEU A 127 -9.98 -5.87 -14.12
C LEU A 127 -10.49 -4.43 -14.11
N SER A 128 -11.80 -4.29 -14.27
CA SER A 128 -12.51 -3.03 -14.00
C SER A 128 -12.39 -2.61 -12.54
N THR A 129 -12.69 -1.35 -12.23
CA THR A 129 -12.73 -0.87 -10.84
C THR A 129 -13.68 -1.67 -9.96
N TYR A 130 -14.83 -2.07 -10.51
CA TYR A 130 -15.81 -2.89 -9.79
C TYR A 130 -15.24 -4.28 -9.46
N GLU A 131 -14.63 -4.96 -10.44
CA GLU A 131 -14.01 -6.28 -10.25
C GLU A 131 -12.85 -6.23 -9.25
N VAL A 132 -12.07 -5.15 -9.22
CA VAL A 132 -11.02 -4.95 -8.21
C VAL A 132 -11.58 -4.79 -6.80
N GLU A 133 -12.60 -3.96 -6.61
CA GLU A 133 -13.26 -3.81 -5.30
C GLU A 133 -13.88 -5.14 -4.84
N GLU A 134 -14.54 -5.88 -5.74
CA GLU A 134 -15.13 -7.18 -5.42
C GLU A 134 -14.06 -8.22 -5.06
N LEU A 135 -13.01 -8.36 -5.89
CA LEU A 135 -11.96 -9.35 -5.70
C LEU A 135 -11.11 -9.08 -4.45
N VAL A 136 -10.59 -7.85 -4.32
CA VAL A 136 -9.59 -7.52 -3.30
C VAL A 136 -10.23 -6.82 -2.10
N GLY A 137 -11.15 -5.88 -2.33
CA GLY A 137 -11.83 -5.14 -1.25
C GLY A 137 -12.79 -6.01 -0.43
N PHE A 138 -13.37 -7.05 -1.04
CA PHE A 138 -14.33 -7.94 -0.40
C PHE A 138 -13.82 -9.39 -0.29
N ARG A 139 -13.69 -10.11 -1.41
CA ARG A 139 -13.43 -11.57 -1.40
C ARG A 139 -12.09 -11.93 -0.74
N LEU A 140 -11.02 -11.20 -1.02
CA LEU A 140 -9.71 -11.42 -0.37
C LEU A 140 -9.79 -11.18 1.15
N VAL A 141 -10.49 -10.12 1.57
CA VAL A 141 -10.64 -9.75 2.99
C VAL A 141 -11.40 -10.84 3.75
N GLU A 142 -12.43 -11.43 3.15
CA GLU A 142 -13.16 -12.56 3.75
C GLU A 142 -12.35 -13.85 3.77
N SER A 143 -11.55 -14.08 2.73
CA SER A 143 -10.88 -15.38 2.51
C SER A 143 -9.55 -15.51 3.25
N VAL A 144 -8.79 -14.41 3.40
CA VAL A 144 -7.42 -14.46 3.93
C VAL A 144 -7.34 -13.78 5.29
N ARG A 145 -7.31 -14.60 6.35
CA ARG A 145 -7.07 -14.12 7.71
C ARG A 145 -5.74 -13.38 7.81
N GLY A 146 -5.82 -12.08 8.08
CA GLY A 146 -4.67 -11.17 8.10
C GLY A 146 -4.86 -9.98 7.16
N MET A 147 -5.68 -10.13 6.12
CA MET A 147 -6.01 -9.08 5.17
C MET A 147 -7.29 -8.34 5.59
N GLY A 148 -7.12 -7.16 6.19
CA GLY A 148 -8.23 -6.23 6.42
C GLY A 148 -8.39 -5.24 5.26
N SER A 149 -9.50 -4.49 5.26
CA SER A 149 -9.84 -3.51 4.20
C SER A 149 -8.74 -2.46 3.93
N VAL A 150 -8.01 -2.03 4.97
CA VAL A 150 -6.87 -1.10 4.83
C VAL A 150 -5.71 -1.74 4.06
N LEU A 151 -5.42 -3.02 4.32
CA LEU A 151 -4.37 -3.75 3.60
C LEU A 151 -4.81 -4.09 2.18
N ALA A 152 -6.07 -4.47 1.99
CA ALA A 152 -6.64 -4.66 0.66
C ALA A 152 -6.49 -3.40 -0.19
N SER A 153 -6.88 -2.23 0.34
CA SER A 153 -6.70 -0.94 -0.36
C SER A 153 -5.23 -0.64 -0.67
N TYR A 154 -4.32 -1.00 0.24
CA TYR A 154 -2.88 -0.82 0.01
C TYR A 154 -2.34 -1.75 -1.09
N LEU A 155 -2.78 -3.01 -1.12
CA LEU A 155 -2.40 -3.96 -2.15
C LEU A 155 -2.84 -3.48 -3.54
N ILE A 156 -4.07 -2.94 -3.64
CA ILE A 156 -4.59 -2.36 -4.89
C ILE A 156 -3.69 -1.21 -5.38
N LEU A 157 -3.30 -0.32 -4.47
CA LEU A 157 -2.36 0.77 -4.78
C LEU A 157 -1.00 0.20 -5.22
N LEU A 158 -0.46 -0.80 -4.53
CA LEU A 158 0.82 -1.44 -4.87
C LEU A 158 0.78 -2.17 -6.22
N PHE A 159 -0.38 -2.66 -6.65
CA PHE A 159 -0.57 -3.19 -8.00
C PHE A 159 -0.73 -2.09 -9.07
N GLY A 160 -0.45 -0.82 -8.76
CA GLY A 160 -0.40 0.25 -9.76
C GLY A 160 -1.75 0.88 -10.09
N ARG A 161 -2.80 0.63 -9.31
CA ARG A 161 -4.07 1.35 -9.45
C ARG A 161 -3.92 2.76 -8.86
N GLU A 162 -3.52 3.70 -9.70
CA GLU A 162 -3.29 5.09 -9.30
C GLU A 162 -4.58 5.87 -9.00
N ASP A 163 -5.74 5.32 -9.36
CA ASP A 163 -7.08 5.83 -9.02
C ASP A 163 -7.54 5.47 -7.60
N TYR A 164 -6.74 4.69 -6.85
CA TYR A 164 -7.06 4.26 -5.49
C TYR A 164 -6.33 5.06 -4.41
N ILE A 165 -6.96 5.13 -3.24
CA ILE A 165 -6.44 5.79 -2.04
C ILE A 165 -6.53 4.84 -0.85
N LYS A 166 -5.42 4.71 -0.12
CA LYS A 166 -5.36 3.94 1.12
C LYS A 166 -5.61 4.83 2.33
N VAL A 167 -6.85 4.88 2.78
CA VAL A 167 -7.23 5.64 3.99
C VAL A 167 -6.82 4.89 5.26
N ASP A 168 -5.55 5.05 5.66
CA ASP A 168 -4.96 4.42 6.86
C ASP A 168 -4.98 5.33 8.10
N THR A 169 -4.42 4.85 9.21
CA THR A 169 -4.38 5.60 10.48
C THR A 169 -3.61 6.92 10.38
N LEU A 170 -2.57 7.01 9.53
CA LEU A 170 -1.79 8.24 9.37
C LEU A 170 -2.59 9.25 8.56
N LEU A 171 -3.19 8.82 7.45
CA LEU A 171 -4.04 9.69 6.66
C LEU A 171 -5.23 10.19 7.48
N ASN A 172 -5.87 9.32 8.27
CA ASN A 172 -6.95 9.71 9.18
C ASN A 172 -6.49 10.74 10.22
N ARG A 173 -5.29 10.57 10.80
CA ARG A 173 -4.72 11.51 11.76
C ARG A 173 -4.43 12.87 11.13
N LEU A 174 -3.89 12.87 9.91
CA LEU A 174 -3.64 14.08 9.14
C LEU A 174 -4.95 14.79 8.78
N MET A 175 -5.95 14.06 8.29
CA MET A 175 -7.27 14.63 7.95
C MET A 175 -8.00 15.18 9.17
N GLY A 176 -7.86 14.53 10.33
CA GLY A 176 -8.38 15.08 11.58
C GLY A 176 -7.72 16.39 11.98
N HIS A 177 -6.42 16.54 11.72
CA HIS A 177 -5.68 17.78 11.95
C HIS A 177 -6.08 18.90 10.97
N ILE A 178 -6.21 18.59 9.68
CA ILE A 178 -6.60 19.55 8.64
C ILE A 178 -8.06 19.98 8.82
N GLY A 179 -8.95 19.02 9.00
CA GLY A 179 -10.39 19.21 8.94
C GLY A 179 -11.01 19.79 10.20
N ASP A 180 -10.27 19.84 11.31
CA ASP A 180 -10.81 20.05 12.66
C ASP A 180 -12.01 19.11 12.93
N TRP A 181 -11.89 17.88 12.42
CA TRP A 181 -12.94 16.87 12.38
C TRP A 181 -12.50 15.62 13.13
N LYS A 182 -13.38 15.10 13.99
CA LYS A 182 -13.18 13.83 14.67
C LYS A 182 -13.55 12.66 13.76
N PHE A 183 -12.55 12.11 13.08
CA PHE A 183 -12.69 10.88 12.28
C PHE A 183 -13.26 9.73 13.13
N ARG A 184 -14.29 9.06 12.62
CA ARG A 184 -14.85 7.86 13.23
C ARG A 184 -14.29 6.64 12.52
N TYR A 185 -13.38 5.94 13.22
CA TYR A 185 -12.78 4.72 12.70
C TYR A 185 -13.83 3.72 12.20
N GLY A 186 -13.66 3.30 10.95
CA GLY A 186 -14.56 2.34 10.29
C GLY A 186 -15.85 2.95 9.75
N ASN A 187 -16.06 4.26 9.82
CA ASN A 187 -17.24 4.89 9.20
C ASN A 187 -17.06 5.03 7.68
N PRO A 188 -17.90 4.38 6.85
CA PRO A 188 -17.77 4.45 5.40
C PRO A 188 -17.92 5.87 4.84
N GLN A 189 -18.74 6.73 5.47
CA GLN A 189 -18.94 8.11 5.01
C GLN A 189 -17.68 8.96 5.22
N ASP A 190 -16.97 8.74 6.33
CA ASP A 190 -15.74 9.46 6.61
C ASP A 190 -14.63 9.05 5.61
N ILE A 191 -14.56 7.76 5.26
CA ILE A 191 -13.65 7.23 4.23
C ILE A 191 -13.99 7.82 2.85
N LEU A 192 -15.27 7.86 2.47
CA LEU A 192 -15.73 8.42 1.19
C LEU A 192 -15.42 9.93 1.09
N ALA A 193 -15.63 10.68 2.18
CA ALA A 193 -15.30 12.11 2.23
C ALA A 193 -13.81 12.35 2.02
N ILE A 194 -12.94 11.59 2.70
CA ILE A 194 -11.48 11.68 2.53
C ILE A 194 -11.08 11.34 1.10
N ARG A 195 -11.60 10.23 0.55
CA ARG A 195 -11.32 9.83 -0.85
C ARG A 195 -11.72 10.94 -1.82
N LYS A 196 -12.92 11.48 -1.69
CA LYS A 196 -13.43 12.56 -2.55
C LYS A 196 -12.54 13.82 -2.48
N ALA A 197 -12.14 14.23 -1.28
CA ALA A 197 -11.29 15.40 -1.09
C ALA A 197 -9.92 15.21 -1.77
N ILE A 198 -9.26 14.07 -1.57
CA ILE A 198 -7.97 13.77 -2.20
C ILE A 198 -8.09 13.69 -3.72
N ILE A 199 -9.13 13.01 -4.25
CA ILE A 199 -9.35 12.92 -5.70
C ILE A 199 -9.49 14.33 -6.30
N THR A 200 -10.33 15.17 -5.70
CA THR A 200 -10.58 16.52 -6.21
C THR A 200 -9.29 17.36 -6.21
N VAL A 201 -8.51 17.33 -5.12
CA VAL A 201 -7.27 18.10 -5.03
C VAL A 201 -6.19 17.54 -5.97
N ALA A 202 -6.11 16.21 -6.14
CA ALA A 202 -5.19 15.60 -7.09
C ALA A 202 -5.51 15.99 -8.54
N GLU A 203 -6.79 16.02 -8.92
CA GLU A 203 -7.25 16.50 -10.23
C GLU A 203 -6.85 17.96 -10.49
N GLU A 204 -7.05 18.84 -9.50
CA GLU A 204 -6.64 20.25 -9.58
C GLU A 204 -5.12 20.42 -9.75
N MET A 205 -4.34 19.56 -9.10
CA MET A 205 -2.88 19.49 -9.23
C MET A 205 -2.41 18.78 -10.51
N LYS A 206 -3.32 18.18 -11.29
CA LYS A 206 -3.02 17.35 -12.48
C LYS A 206 -2.11 16.16 -12.16
N ILE A 207 -2.34 15.53 -11.02
CA ILE A 207 -1.64 14.31 -10.56
C ILE A 207 -2.67 13.22 -10.24
N THR A 208 -2.22 12.00 -10.04
CA THR A 208 -3.11 10.90 -9.66
C THR A 208 -3.42 10.89 -8.16
N PRO A 209 -4.59 10.38 -7.75
CA PRO A 209 -4.95 10.28 -6.34
C PRO A 209 -3.91 9.53 -5.49
N SER A 210 -3.34 8.43 -6.00
CA SER A 210 -2.32 7.65 -5.27
C SER A 210 -1.03 8.43 -5.01
N ARG A 211 -0.63 9.32 -5.93
CA ARG A 211 0.56 10.18 -5.78
C ARG A 211 0.35 11.20 -4.66
N LEU A 212 -0.84 11.79 -4.59
CA LEU A 212 -1.18 12.70 -3.49
C LEU A 212 -1.29 11.96 -2.16
N ASP A 213 -1.93 10.79 -2.13
CA ASP A 213 -2.01 9.91 -0.96
C ASP A 213 -0.61 9.58 -0.41
N ASN A 214 0.31 9.17 -1.29
CA ASN A 214 1.69 8.86 -0.92
C ASN A 214 2.43 10.07 -0.33
N ALA A 215 2.27 11.26 -0.93
CA ALA A 215 2.92 12.48 -0.44
C ALA A 215 2.40 12.88 0.96
N LEU A 216 1.08 12.85 1.15
CA LEU A 216 0.43 13.12 2.44
C LEU A 216 0.86 12.10 3.51
N TRP A 217 0.89 10.81 3.15
CA TRP A 217 1.37 9.74 4.01
C TRP A 217 2.84 9.95 4.40
N LYS A 218 3.71 10.29 3.45
CA LYS A 218 5.14 10.51 3.72
C LYS A 218 5.32 11.68 4.68
N TYR A 219 4.67 12.81 4.40
CA TYR A 219 4.70 14.00 5.26
C TYR A 219 4.30 13.67 6.70
N GLU A 220 3.20 12.95 6.89
CA GLU A 220 2.73 12.57 8.22
C GLU A 220 3.64 11.53 8.89
N SER A 221 4.20 10.58 8.14
CA SER A 221 5.09 9.53 8.68
C SER A 221 6.44 10.06 9.17
N ILE A 222 6.97 11.13 8.57
CA ILE A 222 8.24 11.76 8.98
C ILE A 222 8.06 12.85 10.05
N GLY A 223 6.84 12.99 10.58
CA GLY A 223 6.52 13.96 11.62
C GLY A 223 6.31 15.38 11.10
N ARG A 224 5.68 15.52 9.92
CA ARG A 224 5.30 16.81 9.31
C ARG A 224 6.49 17.72 9.01
N LYS A 225 7.58 17.10 8.57
CA LYS A 225 8.78 17.78 8.09
C LYS A 225 8.68 17.98 6.58
N PRO A 226 9.47 18.89 6.00
CA PRO A 226 9.60 18.99 4.55
C PRO A 226 9.86 17.63 3.90
N LEU A 227 9.18 17.37 2.79
CA LEU A 227 9.29 16.12 2.06
C LEU A 227 10.73 15.94 1.53
N PRO A 228 11.30 14.73 1.60
CA PRO A 228 12.72 14.53 1.32
C PRO A 228 13.12 14.76 -0.14
N TRP A 229 12.16 14.77 -1.06
CA TRP A 229 12.39 15.08 -2.48
C TRP A 229 12.24 16.57 -2.82
N ILE A 230 11.81 17.40 -1.87
CA ILE A 230 11.81 18.85 -2.02
C ILE A 230 13.20 19.32 -1.59
N LYS A 231 14.01 19.77 -2.56
CA LYS A 231 15.29 20.39 -2.26
C LYS A 231 15.00 21.72 -1.56
N GLU A 232 15.54 21.92 -0.36
CA GLU A 232 15.68 23.28 0.16
C GLU A 232 16.61 24.02 -0.79
N GLU A 233 16.08 25.03 -1.49
CA GLU A 233 16.93 26.05 -2.08
C GLU A 233 17.68 26.71 -0.93
N LYS A 234 18.92 26.28 -0.69
CA LYS A 234 19.81 27.07 0.15
C LYS A 234 20.06 28.36 -0.61
N GLU A 235 19.45 29.44 -0.14
CA GLU A 235 19.81 30.80 -0.56
C GLU A 235 21.35 30.91 -0.50
N ALA A 236 21.95 31.16 -1.66
CA ALA A 236 23.38 31.33 -1.84
C ALA A 236 23.80 32.78 -1.56
#